data_AF-A0A821VHV6-F1
#
_entry.id   AF-A0A821VHV6-F1
#
_cell.length_a   1.000
_cell.length_b   1.000
_cell.length_c   1.000
_cell.angle_alpha   90.00
_cell.angle_beta   90.00
_cell.angle_gamma   90.00
#
_symmetry.space_group_name_H-M   'P 1'
#
loop_
_entity.id
_entity.type
_entity.pdbx_description
1 polymer ?
#
loop_
_entity_poly.entity_id
_entity_poly.type
_entity_poly.pdbx_seq_one_letter_code
_entity_poly.pdbx_strand_id
1 'polypeptide(L)' 'SERCLIFVETKRSADYIGSLLSQKNFRSTTMHGDRTQQQRHQAVQDFTTGNCPILVA' A
#
# COMPACT_ATOMS: atom_id res chain seq x y z
N SER A 1 6.73 14.47 7.08
CA SER A 1 5.41 13.94 6.69
C SER A 1 5.19 12.63 7.40
N GLU A 2 4.08 12.50 8.11
CA GLU A 2 3.72 11.24 8.79
C GLU A 2 3.38 10.15 7.75
N ARG A 3 3.67 8.90 8.08
CA ARG A 3 3.45 7.71 7.24
C ARG A 3 2.82 6.62 8.08
N CYS A 4 1.92 5.84 7.48
CA CYS A 4 1.19 4.77 8.15
C CYS A 4 1.39 3.44 7.42
N LEU A 5 1.80 2.42 8.18
CA LEU A 5 1.87 1.04 7.71
C LEU A 5 0.74 0.25 8.36
N ILE A 6 -0.15 -0.32 7.54
CA ILE A 6 -1.32 -1.08 7.98
C ILE A 6 -1.07 -2.53 7.63
N PHE A 7 -1.04 -3.41 8.64
CA PHE A 7 -0.97 -4.84 8.43
C PHE A 7 -2.36 -5.46 8.41
N VAL A 8 -2.62 -6.35 7.44
CA VAL A 8 -3.88 -7.08 7.30
C VAL A 8 -3.61 -8.58 7.10
N GLU A 9 -4.58 -9.41 7.46
CA GLU A 9 -4.39 -10.86 7.47
C GLU A 9 -4.29 -11.47 6.07
N THR A 10 -4.93 -10.87 5.06
CA THR A 10 -5.04 -11.47 3.72
C THR A 10 -4.75 -10.48 2.60
N LYS A 11 -4.13 -10.98 1.51
CA LYS A 11 -3.91 -10.22 0.27
C LYS A 11 -5.16 -9.54 -0.28
N ARG A 12 -6.32 -10.21 -0.18
CA ARG A 12 -7.61 -9.66 -0.62
C ARG A 12 -8.03 -8.46 0.23
N SER A 13 -7.74 -8.49 1.54
CA SER A 13 -7.99 -7.35 2.42
C SER A 13 -7.05 -6.18 2.10
N ALA A 14 -5.79 -6.46 1.75
CA ALA A 14 -4.84 -5.43 1.35
C ALA A 14 -5.33 -4.67 0.11
N ASP A 15 -5.78 -5.40 -0.92
CA ASP A 15 -6.39 -4.82 -2.12
C ASP A 15 -7.67 -4.03 -1.82
N TYR A 16 -8.56 -4.60 -0.99
CA TYR A 16 -9.83 -3.95 -0.63
C TYR A 16 -9.60 -2.63 0.12
N ILE A 17 -8.76 -2.64 1.17
CA ILE A 17 -8.45 -1.45 1.95
C ILE A 17 -7.69 -0.42 1.11
N GLY A 18 -6.73 -0.83 0.28
CA GLY A 18 -6.03 0.07 -0.64
C GLY A 18 -6.97 0.75 -1.63
N SER A 19 -7.93 0.01 -2.20
CA SER A 19 -8.95 0.57 -3.08
C SER A 19 -9.87 1.54 -2.34
N LEU A 20 -10.33 1.19 -1.13
CA LEU A 20 -11.17 2.04 -0.30
C LEU A 20 -10.47 3.37 0.04
N LEU A 21 -9.20 3.32 0.45
CA LEU A 21 -8.39 4.51 0.73
C LEU A 21 -8.26 5.41 -0.51
N SER A 22 -7.97 4.80 -1.66
CA SER A 22 -7.84 5.52 -2.93
C SER A 22 -9.16 6.19 -3.34
N GLN A 23 -10.31 5.50 -3.19
CA GLN A 23 -11.65 6.07 -3.43
C GLN A 23 -11.98 7.23 -2.50
N LYS A 24 -11.38 7.27 -1.30
CA LYS A 24 -11.50 8.36 -0.34
C LYS A 24 -10.43 9.46 -0.52
N ASN A 25 -9.69 9.44 -1.63
CA ASN A 25 -8.61 10.38 -1.96
C ASN A 25 -7.40 10.32 -1.02
N PHE A 26 -7.21 9.22 -0.29
CA PHE A 26 -5.96 8.96 0.40
C PHE A 26 -4.97 8.29 -0.55
N ARG A 27 -3.78 8.86 -0.69
CA ARG A 27 -2.69 8.25 -1.46
C ARG A 27 -2.16 7.03 -0.71
N SER A 28 -2.49 5.84 -1.22
CA SER A 28 -2.06 4.55 -0.64
C SER A 28 -1.42 3.65 -1.69
N THR A 29 -0.62 2.70 -1.23
CA THR A 29 -0.10 1.58 -2.04
C THR A 29 -0.28 0.26 -1.28
N THR A 30 -0.16 -0.87 -1.97
CA THR A 30 -0.41 -2.21 -1.40
C THR A 30 0.78 -3.14 -1.64
N MET A 31 1.10 -4.01 -0.69
CA MET A 31 2.11 -5.04 -0.83
C MET A 31 1.61 -6.39 -0.32
N HIS A 32 1.68 -7.45 -1.13
CA HIS A 32 1.38 -8.82 -0.70
C HIS A 32 2.04 -9.84 -1.65
N GLY A 33 1.94 -11.13 -1.32
CA GLY A 33 2.64 -12.21 -2.02
C GLY A 33 2.37 -12.32 -3.53
N ASP A 34 1.17 -11.98 -3.98
CA ASP A 34 0.79 -12.01 -5.41
C ASP A 34 1.43 -10.87 -6.25
N ARG A 35 2.06 -9.88 -5.61
CA ARG A 35 2.78 -8.81 -6.32
C ARG A 35 4.11 -9.32 -6.85
N THR A 36 4.46 -8.89 -8.06
CA THR A 36 5.81 -9.14 -8.61
C THR A 36 6.88 -8.45 -7.77
N GLN A 37 8.13 -8.92 -7.85
CA GLN A 37 9.26 -8.27 -7.14
C GLN A 37 9.35 -6.77 -7.47
N GLN A 38 9.18 -6.41 -8.74
CA GLN A 38 9.19 -5.02 -9.18
C GLN A 38 8.07 -4.21 -8.54
N GLN A 39 6.84 -4.74 -8.50
CA GLN A 39 5.71 -4.07 -7.86
C GLN A 39 5.94 -3.88 -6.35
N ARG A 40 6.54 -4.87 -5.67
CA ARG A 40 6.89 -4.74 -4.26
C ARG A 40 7.92 -3.63 -4.04
N HIS A 41 9.00 -3.60 -4.82
CA HIS A 41 9.99 -2.53 -4.73
C HIS A 41 9.38 -1.15 -5.00
N GLN A 42 8.50 -1.03 -6.00
CA GLN A 42 7.80 0.22 -6.28
C GLN A 42 6.93 0.65 -5.10
N ALA A 43 6.17 -0.26 -4.48
CA ALA A 43 5.36 0.06 -3.31
C ALA A 43 6.20 0.54 -2.11
N VAL A 44 7.36 -0.10 -1.85
CA VAL A 44 8.31 0.40 -0.83
C VAL A 44 8.83 1.78 -1.20
N GLN A 45 9.22 1.98 -2.45
CA GLN A 45 9.75 3.25 -2.92
C GLN A 45 8.71 4.36 -2.77
N ASP A 46 7.47 4.13 -3.19
CA ASP A 46 6.39 5.11 -3.07
C ASP A 46 6.07 5.44 -1.60
N PHE A 47 6.11 4.44 -0.72
CA PHE A 47 5.92 4.63 0.71
C PHE A 47 7.06 5.43 1.37
N THR A 48 8.31 5.02 1.12
CA THR A 48 9.49 5.63 1.74
C THR A 48 9.76 7.05 1.24
N THR A 49 9.51 7.32 -0.05
CA THR A 49 9.60 8.67 -0.64
C THR A 49 8.43 9.59 -0.25
N GLY A 50 7.32 9.03 0.25
CA GLY A 50 6.11 9.80 0.61
C GLY A 50 5.16 10.09 -0.57
N ASN A 51 5.38 9.46 -1.73
CA ASN A 51 4.44 9.46 -2.85
C ASN A 51 3.12 8.77 -2.49
N CYS A 52 3.18 7.72 -1.67
CA CYS A 52 2.04 7.05 -1.06
C CYS A 52 2.28 6.94 0.45
N PRO A 53 1.86 7.92 1.28
CA PRO A 53 2.13 7.90 2.71
C PRO A 53 1.47 6.76 3.49
N ILE A 54 0.58 5.99 2.86
CA ILE A 54 -0.06 4.81 3.44
C ILE A 54 0.37 3.57 2.66
N LEU A 55 0.91 2.56 3.35
CA LEU A 55 1.18 1.24 2.80
C LEU A 55 0.30 0.22 3.53
N VAL A 56 -0.47 -0.56 2.77
CA VAL A 56 -1.26 -1.69 3.29
C VAL A 56 -0.56 -2.99 2.91
N ALA A 57 -0.22 -3.81 3.90
CA ALA A 57 0.57 -5.02 3.74
C ALA A 57 -0.12 -6.25 4.34
#